data_AF-A0A0F8W7Z0-F1
#
_entry.id   AF-A0A0F8W7Z0-F1
#
_cell.length_a   1.000
_cell.length_b   1.000
_cell.length_c   1.000
_cell.angle_alpha   90.00
_cell.angle_beta   90.00
_cell.angle_gamma   90.00
#
_symmetry.space_group_name_H-M   'P 1'
#
loop_
_entity.id
_entity.type
_entity.pdbx_description
1 polymer ?
#
loop_
_entity_poly.entity_id
_entity_poly.type
_entity_poly.pdbx_seq_one_letter_code
_entity_poly.pdbx_strand_id
1 'polypeptide(L)'
;NPYGKKILWPWLKQNWKKLSKKVGHGNPLLNRVVSTVSLISDDTMTAEVKNFFKKNPTPGTENTLSQALERAQIHSKFLKRIRSEYNFQI
;
A
#
# COMPACT_ATOMS: atom_id res chain seq x y z
N ASN A 1 12.39 4.55 -0.99
CA ASN A 1 12.71 5.61 0.01
C ASN A 1 12.22 5.14 1.38
N PRO A 2 13.10 4.92 2.37
CA PRO A 2 12.74 4.39 3.70
C PRO A 2 11.82 5.31 4.52
N TYR A 3 11.76 6.61 4.20
CA TYR A 3 10.89 7.58 4.88
C TYR A 3 9.49 7.67 4.27
N GLY A 4 9.30 7.13 3.06
CA GLY A 4 8.03 7.19 2.33
C GLY A 4 6.86 6.64 3.14
N LYS A 5 7.07 5.52 3.85
CA LYS A 5 6.06 4.91 4.74
C LYS A 5 5.58 5.86 5.85
N LYS A 6 6.52 6.50 6.54
CA LYS A 6 6.25 7.34 7.72
C LYS A 6 5.49 8.62 7.39
N ILE A 7 5.62 9.11 6.16
CA ILE A 7 5.03 10.39 5.74
C ILE A 7 3.79 10.16 4.85
N LEU A 8 3.90 9.29 3.85
CA LEU A 8 2.89 9.17 2.80
C LEU A 8 1.61 8.52 3.32
N TRP A 9 1.71 7.48 4.16
CA TRP A 9 0.53 6.77 4.64
C TRP A 9 -0.35 7.62 5.58
N PRO A 10 0.20 8.32 6.60
CA PRO A 10 -0.59 9.26 7.41
C PRO A 10 -1.22 10.37 6.56
N TRP A 11 -0.46 10.97 5.64
CA TRP A 11 -0.96 12.01 4.75
C TRP A 11 -2.10 11.50 3.86
N LEU A 12 -1.96 10.31 3.29
CA LEU A 12 -2.98 9.70 2.43
C LEU A 12 -4.27 9.49 3.20
N LYS A 13 -4.21 8.91 4.40
CA LYS A 13 -5.40 8.69 5.24
C LYS A 13 -6.13 10.00 5.56
N GLN A 14 -5.39 11.06 5.90
CA GLN A 14 -5.96 12.37 6.22
C GLN A 14 -6.64 13.04 5.00
N ASN A 15 -6.07 12.85 3.81
CA ASN A 15 -6.51 13.56 2.60
C ASN A 15 -7.42 12.74 1.69
N TRP A 16 -7.60 11.44 1.96
CA TRP A 16 -8.27 10.49 1.07
C TRP A 16 -9.67 10.94 0.65
N LYS A 17 -10.51 11.40 1.58
CA LYS A 17 -11.88 11.84 1.27
C LYS A 17 -11.92 13.00 0.27
N LYS A 18 -11.00 13.96 0.38
CA LYS A 18 -10.91 15.09 -0.56
C LYS A 18 -10.37 14.62 -1.91
N LEU A 19 -9.38 13.73 -1.88
CA LEU A 19 -8.77 13.17 -3.09
C LEU A 19 -9.76 12.33 -3.89
N SER A 20 -10.44 11.36 -3.26
CA SER A 20 -11.40 10.47 -3.91
C SER A 20 -12.58 11.25 -4.50
N LYS A 21 -13.09 12.25 -3.78
CA LYS A 21 -14.15 13.14 -4.27
C LYS A 21 -13.70 13.94 -5.50
N LYS A 22 -12.47 14.48 -5.50
CA LYS A 22 -11.97 15.31 -6.60
C LYS A 22 -11.66 14.49 -7.85
N VAL A 23 -11.11 13.30 -7.68
CA VAL A 23 -10.70 12.42 -8.79
C VAL A 23 -11.90 11.69 -9.39
N GLY A 24 -12.92 11.39 -8.58
CA GLY A 24 -14.10 10.64 -9.00
C GLY A 24 -13.88 9.12 -9.01
N HIS A 25 -14.94 8.36 -8.84
CA HIS A 25 -14.89 6.89 -8.82
C HIS A 25 -14.62 6.34 -10.24
N GLY A 26 -13.98 5.19 -10.36
CA GLY A 26 -13.66 4.57 -11.66
C GLY A 26 -12.54 5.27 -12.47
N ASN A 27 -11.96 6.35 -11.95
CA ASN A 27 -10.86 7.05 -12.60
C ASN A 27 -9.54 6.26 -12.44
N PRO A 28 -8.80 5.96 -13.52
CA PRO A 28 -7.51 5.26 -13.47
C PRO A 28 -6.46 5.89 -12.56
N LEU A 29 -6.57 7.19 -12.26
CA LEU A 29 -5.70 7.87 -11.30
C LEU A 29 -5.84 7.30 -9.89
N LEU A 30 -7.04 6.86 -9.47
CA LEU A 30 -7.20 6.19 -8.17
C LEU A 30 -6.48 4.84 -8.14
N ASN A 31 -6.49 4.09 -9.25
CA ASN A 31 -5.69 2.86 -9.35
C ASN A 31 -4.20 3.15 -9.20
N ARG A 32 -3.71 4.25 -9.78
CA ARG A 32 -2.31 4.66 -9.59
C ARG A 32 -2.00 5.03 -8.14
N VAL A 33 -2.91 5.70 -7.43
CA VAL A 33 -2.70 6.01 -6.01
C VAL A 33 -2.75 4.73 -5.17
N VAL A 34 -3.71 3.84 -5.40
CA VAL A 34 -3.83 2.57 -4.68
C VAL A 34 -2.61 1.67 -4.93
N SER A 35 -2.07 1.63 -6.15
CA SER A 35 -0.89 0.81 -6.44
C SER A 35 0.36 1.29 -5.68
N THR A 36 0.47 2.58 -5.41
CA THR A 36 1.59 3.14 -4.61
C THR A 36 1.60 2.65 -3.16
N VAL A 37 0.46 2.14 -2.66
CA VAL A 37 0.38 1.51 -1.34
C VAL A 37 1.36 0.34 -1.23
N SER A 38 1.61 -0.41 -2.32
CA SER A 38 2.60 -1.50 -2.34
C SER A 38 4.04 -1.04 -2.09
N LEU A 39 4.37 0.22 -2.44
CA LEU A 39 5.72 0.78 -2.31
C LEU A 39 6.01 1.27 -0.89
N ILE A 40 4.97 1.56 -0.12
CA ILE A 40 5.08 2.09 1.23
C ILE A 40 4.68 1.08 2.31
N SER A 41 4.00 0.00 1.92
CA SER A 41 3.52 -1.03 2.83
C SER A 41 4.52 -2.18 2.95
N ASP A 42 4.62 -2.72 4.16
CA ASP A 42 5.18 -4.04 4.42
C ASP A 42 4.06 -4.97 4.94
N ASP A 43 4.42 -6.20 5.24
CA ASP A 43 3.48 -7.21 5.73
C ASP A 43 2.73 -6.77 6.99
N THR A 44 3.37 -5.99 7.87
CA THR A 44 2.74 -5.47 9.10
C THR A 44 1.60 -4.48 8.85
N MET A 45 1.58 -3.80 7.70
CA MET A 45 0.55 -2.82 7.36
C MET A 45 -0.68 -3.42 6.69
N THR A 46 -0.63 -4.67 6.23
CA THR A 46 -1.67 -5.28 5.40
C THR A 46 -3.07 -5.12 6.01
N ALA A 47 -3.20 -5.41 7.32
CA ALA A 47 -4.48 -5.34 8.02
C ALA A 47 -5.01 -3.90 8.11
N GLU A 48 -4.14 -2.94 8.41
CA GLU A 48 -4.50 -1.52 8.50
C GLU A 48 -4.99 -0.99 7.14
N VAL A 49 -4.25 -1.30 6.08
CA VAL A 49 -4.59 -0.89 4.71
C VAL A 49 -5.94 -1.49 4.28
N LYS A 50 -6.16 -2.79 4.50
CA LYS A 50 -7.46 -3.43 4.18
C LYS A 50 -8.61 -2.77 4.91
N ASN A 51 -8.45 -2.52 6.21
CA ASN A 51 -9.48 -1.87 7.02
C ASN A 51 -9.76 -0.43 6.57
N PHE A 52 -8.72 0.30 6.15
CA PHE A 52 -8.87 1.66 5.64
C PHE A 52 -9.74 1.69 4.38
N PHE A 53 -9.44 0.86 3.37
CA PHE A 53 -10.22 0.83 2.12
C PHE A 53 -11.59 0.16 2.28
N LYS A 54 -11.79 -0.71 3.27
CA LYS A 54 -13.13 -1.19 3.66
C LYS A 54 -14.02 -0.05 4.18
N LYS A 55 -13.44 0.87 4.97
CA LYS A 55 -14.14 2.06 5.50
C LYS A 55 -14.27 3.19 4.48
N ASN A 56 -13.44 3.16 3.43
CA ASN A 56 -13.43 4.14 2.35
C ASN A 56 -13.54 3.43 1.00
N PRO A 57 -14.72 2.85 0.67
CA PRO A 57 -14.90 2.12 -0.57
C PRO A 57 -14.51 2.97 -1.77
N THR A 58 -13.74 2.37 -2.66
CA THR A 58 -13.21 3.05 -3.85
C THR A 58 -13.47 2.17 -5.06
N PRO A 59 -14.70 2.23 -5.62
CA PRO A 59 -15.13 1.32 -6.66
C PRO A 59 -14.20 1.33 -7.88
N GLY A 60 -13.86 0.13 -8.37
CA GLY A 60 -12.98 -0.06 -9.52
C GLY A 60 -11.49 -0.12 -9.15
N THR A 61 -11.15 -0.18 -7.86
CA THR A 61 -9.76 -0.27 -7.36
C THR A 61 -9.47 -1.54 -6.58
N GLU A 62 -10.47 -2.40 -6.38
CA GLU A 62 -10.41 -3.60 -5.54
C GLU A 62 -9.30 -4.55 -6.00
N ASN A 63 -9.22 -4.80 -7.30
CA ASN A 63 -8.19 -5.65 -7.88
C ASN A 63 -6.79 -5.05 -7.69
N THR A 64 -6.66 -3.74 -7.92
CA THR A 64 -5.39 -3.03 -7.73
C THR A 64 -4.96 -3.04 -6.26
N LEU A 65 -5.90 -2.89 -5.33
CA LEU A 65 -5.63 -3.00 -3.89
C LEU A 65 -5.16 -4.41 -3.51
N SER A 66 -5.84 -5.44 -4.02
CA SER A 66 -5.46 -6.83 -3.77
C SER A 66 -4.03 -7.12 -4.27
N GLN A 67 -3.75 -6.76 -5.52
CA GLN A 67 -2.41 -6.92 -6.11
C GLN A 67 -1.35 -6.11 -5.38
N ALA A 68 -1.67 -4.88 -4.93
CA ALA A 68 -0.73 -4.05 -4.19
C ALA A 68 -0.34 -4.68 -2.85
N LEU A 69 -1.32 -5.24 -2.13
CA LEU A 69 -1.09 -5.92 -0.87
C LEU A 69 -0.31 -7.23 -1.03
N GLU A 70 -0.63 -8.01 -2.06
CA GLU A 70 0.12 -9.22 -2.39
C GLU A 70 1.59 -8.89 -2.69
N ARG A 71 1.84 -7.87 -3.53
CA ARG A 71 3.21 -7.41 -3.83
C ARG A 71 3.96 -6.97 -2.59
N ALA A 72 3.32 -6.22 -1.68
CA ALA A 72 3.93 -5.81 -0.41
C ALA A 72 4.34 -7.02 0.44
N GLN A 73 3.51 -8.06 0.50
CA GLN A 73 3.82 -9.30 1.22
C GLN A 73 4.97 -10.06 0.58
N ILE A 74 4.99 -10.22 -0.75
CA ILE A 74 6.08 -10.86 -1.49
C ILE A 74 7.39 -10.12 -1.23
N HIS A 75 7.40 -8.80 -1.33
CA HIS A 75 8.59 -7.98 -1.06
C HIS A 75 9.08 -8.14 0.39
N SER A 76 8.19 -8.11 1.38
CA SER A 76 8.59 -8.29 2.78
C SER A 76 9.20 -9.68 3.00
N LYS A 77 8.57 -10.75 2.48
CA LYS A 77 9.10 -12.12 2.57
C LYS A 77 10.47 -12.24 1.89
N PHE A 78 10.61 -11.67 0.70
CA PHE A 78 11.88 -11.65 -0.03
C PHE A 78 12.98 -10.95 0.78
N LEU A 79 12.72 -9.74 1.31
CA LEU A 79 13.69 -9.01 2.13
C LEU A 79 14.07 -9.76 3.40
N LYS A 80 13.12 -10.41 4.08
CA LYS A 80 13.40 -11.25 5.27
C LYS A 80 14.31 -12.43 4.90
N ARG A 81 14.03 -13.09 3.79
CA ARG A 81 14.83 -14.21 3.28
C ARG A 81 16.27 -13.77 2.98
N ILE A 82 16.44 -12.71 2.19
CA ILE A 82 17.76 -12.15 1.87
C ILE A 82 18.51 -11.74 3.14
N ARG A 83 17.85 -11.04 4.07
CA ARG A 83 18.50 -10.69 5.36
C ARG A 83 18.94 -11.94 6.14
N SER A 84 18.14 -13.00 6.15
CA SER A 84 18.52 -14.25 6.79
C SER A 84 19.73 -14.88 6.10
N GLU A 85 19.71 -15.03 4.78
CA GLU A 85 20.79 -15.70 4.02
C GLU A 85 22.13 -14.94 4.15
N TYR A 86 22.11 -13.61 4.12
CA TYR A 86 23.33 -12.80 4.16
C TYR A 86 23.80 -12.42 5.58
N ASN A 87 22.92 -12.38 6.59
CA ASN A 87 23.34 -12.22 7.99
C ASN A 87 24.00 -13.50 8.57
N PHE A 88 23.88 -14.65 7.91
CA PHE A 88 24.60 -15.88 8.27
C PHE A 88 26.03 -15.96 7.70
N GLN A 89 26.45 -14.96 6.90
CA GLN A 89 27.77 -14.92 6.27
C GLN A 89 28.73 -13.88 6.88
N ILE A 90 28.38 -13.26 8.02
CA ILE A 90 29.22 -12.32 8.77
C ILE A 90 29.29 -12.76 10.24
#